data_AF-A0A0T6U7F5-F1
#
_entry.id   AF-A0A0T6U7F5-F1
#
_cell.length_a   1.000
_cell.length_b   1.000
_cell.length_c   1.000
_cell.angle_alpha   90.00
_cell.angle_beta   90.00
_cell.angle_gamma   90.00
#
_symmetry.space_group_name_H-M   'P 1'
#
loop_
_entity.id
_entity.type
_entity.pdbx_description
1 polymer ?
#
loop_
_entity_poly.entity_id
_entity_poly.type
_entity_poly.pdbx_seq_one_letter_code
_entity_poly.pdbx_strand_id
1 'polypeptide(L)'
;MSVSSESQGGSKDTLLWGLVFIILAAAVVGNYLLNDVVAAVRALGVVVVIAAAGAVALQTTKGKATLAFARESRLEVRKVVWPTRQEAIQTTLIVLAVTAVMGLLLFVLDGALVWLVNLITGV
;
A
#
# COMPACT_ATOMS: atom_id res chain seq x y z
N MET A 1 5.59 -34.10 -9.65
CA MET A 1 5.82 -33.15 -8.54
C MET A 1 4.50 -32.95 -7.83
N SER A 2 4.33 -33.59 -6.68
CA SER A 2 3.13 -33.51 -5.87
C SER A 2 2.97 -32.09 -5.32
N VAL A 3 1.88 -31.44 -5.70
CA VAL A 3 1.37 -30.24 -5.06
C VAL A 3 1.09 -30.59 -3.61
N SER A 4 1.98 -30.21 -2.71
CA SER A 4 1.77 -30.30 -1.27
C SER A 4 0.73 -29.25 -0.89
N SER A 5 -0.52 -29.67 -0.94
CA SER A 5 -1.68 -28.99 -0.40
C SER A 5 -1.45 -28.61 1.06
N GLU A 6 -1.58 -27.31 1.32
CA GLU A 6 -2.12 -26.73 2.55
C GLU A 6 -1.69 -27.39 3.86
N SER A 7 -0.50 -27.05 4.37
CA SER A 7 -0.16 -27.33 5.76
C SER A 7 -0.97 -26.40 6.69
N GLN A 8 -2.22 -26.78 6.89
CA GLN A 8 -2.96 -26.75 8.15
C GLN A 8 -2.55 -25.59 9.08
N GLY A 9 -3.26 -24.45 8.93
CA GLY A 9 -3.28 -23.41 9.96
C GLY A 9 -3.64 -24.08 11.28
N GLY A 10 -2.65 -24.18 12.17
CA GLY A 10 -2.82 -24.85 13.44
C GLY A 10 -3.95 -24.17 14.20
N SER A 11 -4.81 -24.95 14.85
CA SER A 11 -5.96 -24.47 15.64
C SER A 11 -5.61 -23.27 16.56
N LYS A 12 -4.34 -23.19 16.98
CA LYS A 12 -3.73 -22.08 17.73
C LYS A 12 -3.72 -20.74 16.98
N ASP A 13 -3.47 -20.70 15.68
CA ASP A 13 -3.47 -19.45 14.90
C ASP A 13 -4.88 -18.88 14.72
N THR A 14 -5.88 -19.76 14.53
CA THR A 14 -7.29 -19.36 14.48
C THR A 14 -7.76 -18.81 15.83
N LEU A 15 -7.32 -19.41 16.93
CA LEU A 15 -7.57 -18.92 18.29
C LEU A 15 -6.89 -17.56 18.56
N LEU A 16 -5.64 -17.38 18.12
CA LEU A 16 -4.92 -16.11 18.24
C LEU A 16 -5.58 -15.00 17.41
N TRP A 17 -6.04 -15.31 16.20
CA TRP A 17 -6.82 -14.37 15.38
C TRP A 17 -8.16 -13.99 16.02
N GLY A 18 -8.87 -14.96 16.60
CA GLY A 18 -10.07 -14.70 17.39
C GLY A 18 -9.81 -13.76 18.56
N LEU A 19 -8.70 -13.96 19.28
CA LEU A 19 -8.29 -13.11 20.39
C LEU A 19 -7.93 -11.68 19.93
N VAL A 20 -7.26 -11.52 18.78
CA VAL A 20 -6.99 -10.20 18.18
C VAL A 20 -8.29 -9.46 17.85
N PHE A 21 -9.28 -10.13 17.26
CA PHE A 21 -10.59 -9.54 16.97
C PHE A 21 -11.32 -9.09 18.25
N ILE A 22 -11.25 -9.89 19.31
CA ILE A 22 -11.84 -9.55 20.62
C ILE A 22 -11.16 -8.31 21.22
N ILE A 23 -9.83 -8.23 21.18
CA ILE A 23 -9.09 -7.06 21.68
C ILE A 23 -9.46 -5.79 20.89
N LEU A 24 -9.55 -5.88 19.56
CA LEU A 24 -9.94 -4.73 18.73
C LEU A 24 -11.39 -4.32 18.97
N ALA A 25 -12.32 -5.27 19.09
CA ALA A 25 -13.71 -4.98 19.44
C ALA A 25 -13.82 -4.31 20.81
N ALA A 26 -13.05 -4.78 21.81
CA ALA A 26 -12.98 -4.16 23.13
C ALA A 26 -12.41 -2.74 23.08
N ALA A 27 -11.44 -2.46 22.20
CA ALA A 27 -10.91 -1.11 21.99
C ALA A 27 -11.98 -0.16 21.42
N VAL A 28 -12.77 -0.62 20.45
CA VAL A 28 -13.86 0.17 19.85
C VAL A 28 -14.96 0.42 20.88
N VAL A 29 -15.41 -0.62 21.59
CA VAL A 29 -16.45 -0.50 22.62
C VAL A 29 -15.99 0.37 23.80
N GLY A 30 -14.75 0.20 24.26
CA GLY A 30 -14.16 1.06 25.29
C GLY A 30 -14.09 2.53 24.87
N ASN A 31 -13.82 2.79 23.58
CA ASN A 31 -13.84 4.14 23.03
C ASN A 31 -15.25 4.77 22.99
N TYR A 32 -16.30 3.97 22.80
CA TYR A 32 -17.69 4.41 22.86
C TYR A 32 -18.21 4.62 24.29
N LEU A 33 -17.72 3.85 25.27
CA LEU A 33 -18.13 3.98 26.67
C LEU A 33 -17.46 5.18 27.38
N LEU A 34 -16.21 5.50 27.02
CA LEU A 34 -15.46 6.65 27.58
C LEU A 34 -15.67 7.94 26.77
N ASN A 35 -16.93 8.34 26.52
CA ASN A 35 -17.23 9.60 25.84
C ASN A 35 -16.99 10.85 26.71
N ASP A 36 -16.92 10.69 28.03
CA ASP A 36 -16.80 11.79 28.99
C ASP A 36 -15.34 12.17 29.37
N VAL A 37 -14.34 11.53 28.77
CA VAL A 37 -12.91 11.75 29.08
C VAL A 37 -12.23 12.61 28.00
N VAL A 38 -11.20 13.37 28.38
CA VAL A 38 -10.34 14.15 27.46
C VAL A 38 -9.88 13.28 26.29
N ALA A 39 -10.15 13.74 25.07
CA ALA A 39 -9.91 12.98 23.83
C ALA A 39 -8.48 12.43 23.69
N ALA A 40 -7.48 13.15 24.21
CA ALA A 40 -6.07 12.75 24.17
C ALA A 40 -5.78 11.45 24.96
N VAL A 41 -6.39 11.28 26.14
CA VAL A 41 -6.18 10.10 27.00
C VAL A 41 -6.81 8.86 26.36
N ARG A 42 -7.98 9.03 25.73
CA ARG A 42 -8.66 7.97 24.98
C ARG A 42 -7.86 7.53 23.74
N ALA A 43 -7.35 8.49 22.97
CA ALA A 43 -6.52 8.20 21.80
C ALA A 43 -5.26 7.42 22.18
N LEU A 44 -4.58 7.81 23.27
CA LEU A 44 -3.44 7.06 23.78
C LEU A 44 -3.82 5.64 24.23
N GLY A 45 -4.93 5.48 24.94
CA GLY A 45 -5.42 4.15 25.35
C GLY A 45 -5.70 3.22 24.16
N VAL A 46 -6.36 3.73 23.13
CA VAL A 46 -6.64 2.98 21.89
C VAL A 46 -5.33 2.61 21.18
N VAL A 47 -4.36 3.53 21.09
CA VAL A 47 -3.05 3.25 20.49
C VAL A 47 -2.32 2.14 21.24
N VAL A 48 -2.36 2.14 22.58
CA VAL A 48 -1.73 1.07 23.40
C VAL A 48 -2.41 -0.28 23.16
N VAL A 49 -3.74 -0.31 23.09
CA VAL A 49 -4.49 -1.56 22.84
C VAL A 49 -4.23 -2.10 21.43
N ILE A 50 -4.16 -1.23 20.43
CA ILE A 50 -3.79 -1.60 19.05
C ILE A 50 -2.35 -2.12 19.00
N ALA A 51 -1.42 -1.47 19.71
CA ALA A 51 -0.04 -1.94 19.78
C ALA A 51 0.07 -3.33 20.44
N ALA A 52 -0.69 -3.58 21.51
CA ALA A 52 -0.77 -4.89 22.16
C ALA A 52 -1.37 -5.96 21.21
N ALA A 53 -2.46 -5.62 20.49
CA ALA A 53 -3.04 -6.51 19.48
C ALA A 53 -2.04 -6.82 18.36
N GLY A 54 -1.28 -5.84 17.89
CA GLY A 54 -0.20 -6.02 16.93
C GLY A 54 0.91 -6.94 17.45
N ALA A 55 1.31 -6.79 18.72
CA ALA A 55 2.30 -7.66 19.35
C ALA A 55 1.83 -9.12 19.46
N VAL A 56 0.54 -9.35 19.73
CA VAL A 56 -0.07 -10.69 19.72
C VAL A 56 -0.14 -11.24 18.29
N ALA A 57 -0.54 -10.42 17.32
CA ALA A 57 -0.62 -10.82 15.91
C ALA A 57 0.74 -11.26 15.36
N LEU A 58 1.82 -10.57 15.72
CA LEU A 58 3.19 -10.93 15.33
C LEU A 58 3.67 -12.29 15.87
N GLN A 59 3.07 -12.79 16.96
CA GLN A 59 3.40 -14.10 17.53
C GLN A 59 2.75 -15.28 16.76
N THR A 60 1.75 -15.01 15.92
CA THR A 60 1.06 -15.98 15.04
C THR A 60 2.00 -16.49 13.94
N THR A 61 1.79 -17.70 13.41
CA THR A 61 2.63 -18.25 12.31
C THR A 61 2.73 -17.31 11.11
N LYS A 62 1.60 -16.69 10.72
CA LYS A 62 1.54 -15.68 9.66
C LYS A 62 2.34 -14.41 10.02
N GLY A 63 2.30 -13.97 11.28
CA GLY A 63 3.06 -12.81 11.76
C GLY A 63 4.57 -13.03 11.72
N LYS A 64 5.04 -14.21 12.15
CA LYS A 64 6.46 -14.59 12.04
C LYS A 64 6.91 -14.72 10.58
N ALA A 65 6.05 -15.26 9.70
CA ALA A 65 6.32 -15.34 8.26
C ALA A 65 6.46 -13.95 7.62
N THR A 66 5.56 -13.01 7.96
CA THR A 66 5.68 -11.62 7.49
C THR A 66 6.94 -10.94 8.02
N LEU A 67 7.35 -11.21 9.26
CA LEU A 67 8.58 -10.67 9.83
C LEU A 67 9.82 -11.22 9.09
N ALA A 68 9.83 -12.52 8.77
CA ALA A 68 10.87 -13.14 7.97
C ALA A 68 10.91 -12.54 6.55
N PHE A 69 9.75 -12.43 5.89
CA PHE A 69 9.62 -11.80 4.58
C PHE A 69 10.09 -10.34 4.58
N ALA A 70 9.82 -9.57 5.64
CA ALA A 70 10.29 -8.19 5.78
C ALA A 70 11.83 -8.13 5.91
N ARG A 71 12.44 -9.11 6.60
CA ARG A 71 13.90 -9.23 6.67
C ARG A 71 14.51 -9.59 5.31
N GLU A 72 13.91 -10.53 4.59
CA GLU A 72 14.33 -10.92 3.25
C GLU A 72 14.16 -9.77 2.24
N SER A 73 13.05 -9.04 2.31
CA SER A 73 12.79 -7.86 1.48
C SER A 73 13.85 -6.78 1.67
N ARG A 74 14.37 -6.58 2.89
CA ARG A 74 15.49 -5.65 3.13
C ARG A 74 16.78 -6.10 2.46
N LEU A 75 17.03 -7.40 2.35
CA LEU A 75 18.18 -7.92 1.61
C LEU A 75 18.00 -7.70 0.11
N GLU A 76 16.79 -7.82 -0.41
CA GLU A 76 16.48 -7.57 -1.82
C GLU A 76 16.56 -6.08 -2.19
N VAL A 77 16.08 -5.20 -1.31
CA VAL A 77 16.20 -3.74 -1.48
C VAL A 77 17.67 -3.31 -1.56
N ARG A 78 18.57 -4.02 -0.87
CA ARG A 78 20.02 -3.77 -0.99
C ARG A 78 20.61 -4.19 -2.34
N LYS A 79 19.95 -5.10 -3.06
CA LYS A 79 20.34 -5.48 -4.43
C LYS A 79 19.83 -4.49 -5.47
N VAL A 80 18.91 -3.58 -5.10
CA VAL A 80 18.45 -2.50 -5.97
C VAL A 80 19.61 -1.55 -6.20
N VAL A 81 20.19 -1.63 -7.39
CA VAL A 81 21.15 -0.64 -7.87
C VAL A 81 20.37 0.62 -8.16
N TRP A 82 20.51 1.62 -7.30
CA TRP A 82 19.93 2.93 -7.56
C TRP A 82 20.64 3.58 -8.74
N PRO A 83 19.89 4.12 -9.71
CA PRO A 83 20.49 4.70 -10.91
C PRO A 83 21.41 5.85 -10.52
N THR A 84 22.52 5.97 -11.24
CA THR A 84 23.39 7.14 -11.10
C THR A 84 22.64 8.38 -11.58
N ARG A 85 23.03 9.58 -11.10
CA ARG A 85 22.40 10.85 -11.54
C ARG A 85 22.39 10.98 -13.07
N GLN A 86 23.40 10.44 -13.74
CA GLN A 86 23.54 10.48 -15.19
C GLN A 86 22.53 9.56 -15.89
N GLU A 87 22.36 8.33 -15.41
CA GLU A 87 21.35 7.39 -15.92
C GLU A 87 19.92 7.90 -15.69
N ALA A 88 19.66 8.51 -14.52
CA ALA A 88 18.36 9.09 -14.19
C ALA A 88 18.00 10.25 -15.13
N ILE A 89 18.97 11.13 -15.45
CA ILE A 89 18.76 12.22 -16.39
C ILE A 89 18.57 11.69 -17.81
N GLN A 90 19.36 10.71 -18.25
CA GLN A 90 19.24 10.13 -19.58
C GLN A 90 17.86 9.49 -19.80
N THR A 91 17.41 8.67 -18.85
CA THR A 91 16.08 8.04 -18.93
C THR A 91 14.96 9.07 -18.87
N THR A 92 15.09 10.10 -18.02
CA THR A 92 14.11 11.20 -17.96
C THR A 92 14.04 11.96 -19.29
N LEU A 93 15.17 12.29 -19.91
CA LEU A 93 15.22 12.96 -21.21
C LEU A 93 14.62 12.11 -22.33
N ILE A 94 14.83 10.79 -22.32
CA ILE A 94 14.21 9.87 -23.28
C ILE A 94 12.69 9.91 -23.13
N VAL A 95 12.17 9.77 -21.90
CA VAL A 95 10.72 9.82 -21.64
C VAL A 95 10.15 11.18 -22.01
N LEU A 96 10.84 12.28 -21.68
CA LEU A 96 10.45 13.64 -22.04
C LEU A 96 10.37 13.82 -23.56
N ALA A 97 11.34 13.29 -24.32
CA ALA A 97 11.32 13.37 -25.77
C ALA A 97 10.15 12.61 -26.38
N VAL A 98 9.92 11.36 -25.94
CA VAL A 98 8.81 10.53 -26.44
C VAL A 98 7.45 11.15 -26.11
N THR A 99 7.28 11.64 -24.88
CA THR A 99 6.04 12.30 -24.46
C THR A 99 5.81 13.64 -25.17
N ALA A 100 6.86 14.43 -25.43
CA ALA A 100 6.77 15.65 -26.22
C ALA A 100 6.35 15.37 -27.67
N VAL A 101 6.91 14.32 -28.31
CA VAL A 101 6.52 13.91 -29.66
C VAL A 101 5.06 13.48 -29.71
N MET A 102 4.63 12.61 -28.77
CA MET A 102 3.22 12.18 -28.70
C MET A 102 2.27 13.34 -28.42
N GLY A 103 2.63 14.24 -27.51
CA GLY A 103 1.85 15.43 -27.20
C GLY A 103 1.73 16.37 -28.40
N LEU A 104 2.80 16.55 -29.18
CA LEU A 104 2.79 17.35 -30.40
C LEU A 104 1.93 16.72 -31.50
N LEU A 105 2.02 15.40 -31.68
CA LEU A 105 1.17 14.67 -32.63
C LEU A 105 -0.31 14.81 -32.30
N LEU A 106 -0.68 14.62 -31.02
CA LEU A 106 -2.05 14.82 -30.56
C LEU A 106 -2.49 16.28 -30.76
N PHE A 107 -1.65 17.25 -30.36
CA PHE A 107 -1.96 18.67 -30.55
C PHE A 107 -2.26 19.05 -32.00
N VAL A 108 -1.48 18.53 -32.96
CA VAL A 108 -1.73 18.76 -34.39
C VAL A 108 -3.03 18.10 -34.84
N LEU A 109 -3.28 16.86 -34.42
CA LEU A 109 -4.50 16.13 -34.77
C LEU A 109 -5.74 16.82 -34.20
N ASP A 110 -5.72 17.19 -32.92
CA ASP A 110 -6.80 17.90 -32.25
C ASP A 110 -7.05 19.26 -32.90
N GLY A 111 -5.97 20.00 -33.22
CA GLY A 111 -6.07 21.27 -33.94
C GLY A 111 -6.67 21.12 -35.35
N ALA A 112 -6.28 20.06 -36.07
CA ALA A 112 -6.83 19.76 -37.39
C ALA A 112 -8.31 19.37 -37.32
N LEU A 113 -8.72 18.60 -36.30
CA LEU A 113 -10.11 18.26 -36.06
C LEU A 113 -10.95 19.50 -35.74
N VAL A 114 -10.48 20.39 -34.87
CA VAL A 114 -11.17 21.65 -34.55
C VAL A 114 -11.30 22.52 -35.80
N TRP A 115 -10.23 22.66 -36.59
CA TRP A 115 -10.27 23.40 -37.85
C TRP A 115 -11.30 22.83 -38.83
N LEU A 116 -11.36 21.51 -38.97
CA LEU A 116 -12.32 20.83 -39.84
C LEU A 116 -13.77 21.00 -39.34
N VAL A 117 -14.00 20.89 -38.03
CA VAL A 117 -15.33 21.08 -37.42
C VAL A 117 -15.81 22.51 -37.58
N ASN A 118 -14.94 23.52 -37.39
CA ASN A 118 -15.30 24.93 -37.61
C ASN A 118 -15.63 25.19 -39.09
N LEU A 119 -14.89 24.59 -40.03
CA LEU A 119 -15.17 24.71 -41.46
C LEU A 119 -16.56 24.17 -41.83
N ILE A 120 -16.97 23.05 -41.22
CA ILE A 120 -18.27 22.41 -41.48
C ILE A 120 -19.42 23.13 -40.75
N THR A 121 -19.19 23.58 -39.52
CA THR A 121 -20.23 24.19 -38.67
C THR A 121 -20.41 25.68 -38.97
N GLY A 122 -19.43 26.33 -39.61
CA GLY A 122 -19.51 27.73 -40.03
C GLY A 122 -19.52 28.75 -38.88
N VAL A 123 -19.16 28.31 -37.67
CA VAL A 123 -18.87 29.16 -36.49
C VAL A 123 -17.38 29.14 -36.23
#